data_AF-A0A010RJM7-F1
#
_entry.id   AF-A0A010RJM7-F1
#
_cell.length_a   1.000
_cell.length_b   1.000
_cell.length_c   1.000
_cell.angle_alpha   90.00
_cell.angle_beta   90.00
_cell.angle_gamma   90.00
#
_symmetry.space_group_name_H-M   'P 1'
#
loop_
_entity.id
_entity.type
_entity.pdbx_description
1 polymer ?
#
loop_
_entity_poly.entity_id
_entity_poly.type
_entity_poly.pdbx_seq_one_letter_code
_entity_poly.pdbx_strand_id
1 'polypeptide(L)'
;MEEPQEPKEHAIATAPYSHRPPSPPYIPIPMTFAKGNATCAFTPSFNNVDAMRLTSEDLRIITRDKTQTATDRSVGWNYEARRKAQTLLDFLYLGPLSVARDEAWLAKEGVTMVIVTRHARVAQARLMSVDKVAQKLGIQVEYLDVLDNSELIRGFPEVVRKINGHLIDVYRSQVVGAQEGRMVVDDESFRSGKILLVCETGNDRSAFVAAAYIMTMYGKDMISSVQFVSMQRFSANFDEDGKRMLQAYEDILNAQRSVSSVTRDVPRAGQSQGYSGRGGKRGIETTLDEEDRQGGGYETFAADRERYQDRDKFAPFRDRDTVA
;
A
#
# COMPACT_ATOMS: atom_id res chain seq x y z
N MET A 1 68.97 11.84 -17.00
CA MET A 1 67.60 12.11 -16.51
C MET A 1 66.71 11.10 -17.19
N GLU A 2 66.45 9.97 -16.52
CA GLU A 2 65.37 9.07 -16.93
C GLU A 2 64.12 9.53 -16.18
N GLU A 3 63.08 9.88 -16.93
CA GLU A 3 61.75 10.07 -16.34
C GLU A 3 61.24 8.73 -15.78
N PRO A 4 60.58 8.71 -14.61
CA PRO A 4 60.00 7.50 -14.09
C PRO A 4 58.86 7.06 -15.01
N GLN A 5 59.00 5.88 -15.63
CA GLN A 5 57.90 5.21 -16.32
C GLN A 5 56.77 4.94 -15.31
N GLU A 6 55.63 5.58 -15.53
CA GLU A 6 54.40 5.24 -14.81
C GLU A 6 54.08 3.74 -15.02
N PRO A 7 53.67 3.02 -13.96
CA PRO A 7 53.34 1.61 -14.07
C PRO A 7 52.19 1.43 -15.07
N LYS A 8 52.40 0.61 -16.09
CA LYS A 8 51.36 0.27 -17.07
C LYS A 8 50.27 -0.53 -16.36
N GLU A 9 49.16 0.13 -16.03
CA GLU A 9 47.96 -0.56 -15.53
C GLU A 9 47.42 -1.47 -16.64
N HIS A 10 47.53 -2.79 -16.43
CA HIS A 10 47.12 -3.82 -17.39
C HIS A 10 45.60 -4.04 -17.42
N ALA A 11 44.87 -3.51 -16.45
CA ALA A 11 43.43 -3.64 -16.31
C ALA A 11 42.78 -2.25 -16.28
N ILE A 12 41.79 -2.03 -17.15
CA ILE A 12 40.96 -0.81 -17.17
C ILE A 12 39.58 -1.13 -16.60
N ALA A 13 38.99 -0.17 -15.88
CA ALA A 13 37.63 -0.31 -15.39
C ALA A 13 36.65 -0.39 -16.57
N THR A 14 35.74 -1.37 -16.55
CA THR A 14 34.74 -1.58 -17.61
C THR A 14 33.73 -0.43 -17.71
N ALA A 15 33.56 0.32 -16.63
CA ALA A 15 32.76 1.53 -16.57
C ALA A 15 33.51 2.58 -15.73
N PRO A 16 33.34 3.88 -16.02
CA PRO A 16 33.97 4.94 -15.24
C PRO A 16 33.51 4.87 -13.77
N TYR A 17 34.47 5.00 -12.85
CA TYR A 17 34.17 5.08 -11.44
C TYR A 17 33.31 6.30 -11.13
N SER A 18 32.23 6.07 -10.38
CA SER A 18 31.47 7.15 -9.78
C SER A 18 31.92 7.31 -8.33
N HIS A 19 32.44 8.47 -7.97
CA HIS A 19 32.81 8.79 -6.59
C HIS A 19 31.60 9.12 -5.69
N ARG A 20 30.39 9.11 -6.24
CA ARG A 20 29.16 9.28 -5.46
C ARG A 20 28.60 7.91 -5.08
N PRO A 21 27.95 7.80 -3.90
CA PRO A 21 27.14 6.64 -3.57
C PRO A 21 26.11 6.38 -4.69
N PRO A 22 25.78 5.11 -4.96
CA PRO A 22 24.72 4.79 -5.92
C PRO A 22 23.41 5.46 -5.46
N SER A 23 22.68 6.06 -6.39
CA SER A 23 21.33 6.56 -6.11
C SER A 23 20.43 5.37 -5.74
N PRO A 24 19.50 5.53 -4.78
CA PRO A 24 18.50 4.51 -4.49
C PRO A 24 17.78 4.07 -5.77
N PRO A 25 17.42 2.78 -5.90
CA PRO A 25 16.69 2.30 -7.06
C PRO A 25 15.36 3.02 -7.20
N TYR A 26 15.07 3.49 -8.41
CA TYR A 26 13.81 4.14 -8.76
C TYR A 26 12.71 3.09 -8.88
N ILE A 27 11.51 3.40 -8.38
CA ILE A 27 10.34 2.54 -8.52
C ILE A 27 9.48 3.05 -9.70
N PRO A 28 9.58 2.41 -10.89
CA PRO A 28 8.76 2.81 -12.03
C PRO A 28 7.30 2.44 -11.79
N ILE A 29 6.43 3.43 -11.91
CA ILE A 29 4.98 3.23 -11.91
C ILE A 29 4.54 3.40 -13.35
N PRO A 30 4.30 2.31 -14.10
CA PRO A 30 3.92 2.43 -15.49
C PRO A 30 2.55 3.10 -15.56
N MET A 31 2.46 4.23 -16.25
CA MET A 31 1.18 4.91 -16.51
C MET A 31 0.42 4.23 -17.66
N THR A 32 1.04 3.26 -18.33
CA THR A 32 0.48 2.55 -19.48
C THR A 32 -0.09 1.21 -19.04
N PHE A 33 -1.41 1.04 -19.10
CA PHE A 33 -1.95 -0.30 -19.22
C PHE A 33 -1.57 -0.81 -20.60
N ALA A 34 -0.71 -1.82 -20.64
CA ALA A 34 -0.28 -2.42 -21.88
C ALA A 34 -1.50 -2.99 -22.63
N LYS A 35 -1.82 -2.37 -23.78
CA LYS A 35 -2.83 -2.80 -24.78
C LYS A 35 -4.31 -2.72 -24.35
N GLY A 36 -4.99 -1.65 -24.78
CA GLY A 36 -6.46 -1.53 -24.81
C GLY A 36 -7.06 -0.66 -23.70
N ASN A 37 -8.39 -0.49 -23.71
CA ASN A 37 -9.19 0.13 -22.64
C ASN A 37 -9.14 -0.73 -21.36
N ALA A 38 -7.94 -0.95 -20.81
CA ALA A 38 -7.75 -1.69 -19.59
C ALA A 38 -8.24 -0.82 -18.43
N THR A 39 -9.47 -1.08 -18.04
CA THR A 39 -10.08 -0.58 -16.83
C THR A 39 -9.26 -1.07 -15.64
N CYS A 40 -8.69 -0.16 -14.86
CA CYS A 40 -8.12 -0.52 -13.56
C CYS A 40 -9.29 -0.75 -12.61
N ALA A 41 -9.76 -2.00 -12.58
CA ALA A 41 -10.91 -2.41 -11.82
C ALA A 41 -10.47 -3.27 -10.62
N PHE A 42 -10.93 -2.91 -9.43
CA PHE A 42 -10.66 -3.64 -8.21
C PHE A 42 -11.93 -4.26 -7.65
N THR A 43 -11.90 -5.57 -7.46
CA THR A 43 -12.88 -6.29 -6.65
C THR A 43 -12.40 -6.34 -5.20
N PRO A 44 -13.31 -6.26 -4.22
CA PRO A 44 -12.97 -6.46 -2.81
C PRO A 44 -12.26 -7.79 -2.58
N SER A 45 -11.21 -7.79 -1.75
CA SER A 45 -10.46 -9.01 -1.43
C SER A 45 -10.79 -9.48 -0.02
N PHE A 46 -11.26 -10.72 0.10
CA PHE A 46 -11.51 -11.35 1.41
C PHE A 46 -10.23 -11.84 2.10
N ASN A 47 -9.06 -11.70 1.46
CA ASN A 47 -7.79 -12.24 1.94
C ASN A 47 -7.29 -11.53 3.21
N ASN A 48 -7.63 -10.25 3.39
CA ASN A 48 -7.17 -9.42 4.50
C ASN A 48 -8.15 -9.37 5.68
N VAL A 49 -9.33 -10.01 5.57
CA VAL A 49 -10.43 -9.91 6.54
C VAL A 49 -9.95 -10.22 7.97
N ASP A 50 -9.19 -11.30 8.15
CA ASP A 50 -8.68 -11.72 9.46
C ASP A 50 -7.59 -10.81 10.01
N ALA A 51 -6.63 -10.44 9.15
CA ALA A 51 -5.55 -9.52 9.52
C ALA A 51 -6.11 -8.17 10.02
N MET A 52 -7.25 -7.76 9.47
CA MET A 52 -7.92 -6.51 9.81
C MET A 52 -8.93 -6.63 10.94
N ARG A 53 -9.13 -7.82 11.51
CA ARG A 53 -10.18 -8.11 12.50
C ARG A 53 -11.58 -7.70 12.02
N LEU A 54 -11.82 -7.81 10.72
CA LEU A 54 -13.14 -7.64 10.13
C LEU A 54 -13.79 -9.01 9.97
N THR A 55 -15.11 -9.06 9.91
CA THR A 55 -15.82 -10.24 9.42
C THR A 55 -16.05 -10.15 7.91
N SER A 56 -16.36 -11.28 7.27
CA SER A 56 -16.74 -11.26 5.85
C SER A 56 -17.99 -10.43 5.59
N GLU A 57 -18.90 -10.35 6.56
CA GLU A 57 -20.09 -9.50 6.50
C GLU A 57 -19.71 -8.01 6.56
N ASP A 58 -18.81 -7.63 7.47
CA ASP A 58 -18.30 -6.25 7.56
C ASP A 58 -17.68 -5.81 6.23
N LEU A 59 -16.89 -6.68 5.58
CA LEU A 59 -16.30 -6.35 4.28
C LEU A 59 -17.37 -6.14 3.20
N ARG A 60 -18.44 -6.95 3.20
CA ARG A 60 -19.58 -6.77 2.28
C ARG A 60 -20.33 -5.48 2.56
N ILE A 61 -20.51 -5.11 3.83
CA ILE A 61 -21.13 -3.83 4.20
C ILE A 61 -20.30 -2.65 3.67
N ILE A 62 -18.98 -2.68 3.90
CA ILE A 62 -18.08 -1.60 3.52
C ILE A 62 -17.98 -1.46 2.00
N THR A 63 -17.73 -2.57 1.30
CA THR A 63 -17.42 -2.56 -0.13
C THR A 63 -18.64 -2.77 -1.03
N ARG A 64 -19.75 -3.21 -0.45
CA ARG A 64 -21.00 -3.57 -1.15
C ARG A 64 -20.83 -4.61 -2.24
N ASP A 65 -19.75 -5.40 -2.17
CA ASP A 65 -19.29 -6.30 -3.23
C ASP A 65 -19.20 -5.62 -4.62
N LYS A 66 -19.01 -4.28 -4.64
CA LYS A 66 -18.93 -3.50 -5.88
C LYS A 66 -17.51 -3.40 -6.38
N THR A 67 -17.34 -3.73 -7.66
CA THR A 67 -16.10 -3.47 -8.40
C THR A 67 -15.88 -1.97 -8.54
N GLN A 68 -14.71 -1.50 -8.09
CA GLN A 68 -14.29 -0.12 -8.23
C GLN A 68 -13.49 0.04 -9.52
N THR A 69 -14.01 0.79 -10.49
CA THR A 69 -13.33 1.01 -11.78
C THR A 69 -12.72 2.41 -11.81
N ALA A 70 -11.42 2.48 -12.06
CA ALA A 70 -10.76 3.75 -12.29
C ALA A 70 -11.31 4.41 -13.55
N THR A 71 -11.68 5.67 -13.44
CA THR A 71 -11.95 6.52 -14.59
C THR A 71 -10.69 7.31 -14.87
N ASP A 72 -10.17 7.23 -16.10
CA ASP A 72 -9.05 8.07 -16.50
C ASP A 72 -9.52 9.53 -16.55
N ARG A 73 -9.12 10.30 -15.53
CA ARG A 73 -9.44 11.74 -15.44
C ARG A 73 -8.39 12.62 -16.11
N SER A 74 -7.37 12.05 -16.76
CA SER A 74 -6.36 12.84 -17.47
C SER A 74 -6.95 13.58 -18.67
N VAL A 75 -7.88 12.93 -19.39
CA VAL A 75 -8.60 13.54 -20.52
C VAL A 75 -9.56 14.60 -20.00
N GLY A 76 -9.24 15.86 -20.27
CA GLY A 76 -10.04 17.01 -19.80
C GLY A 76 -9.63 17.53 -18.40
N TRP A 77 -8.57 17.00 -17.81
CA TRP A 77 -8.00 17.58 -16.60
C TRP A 77 -7.51 19.02 -16.86
N ASN A 78 -7.83 19.92 -15.94
CA ASN A 78 -7.25 21.27 -15.92
C ASN A 78 -6.66 21.57 -14.54
N TYR A 79 -5.82 22.60 -14.47
CA TYR A 79 -5.11 22.94 -13.24
C TYR A 79 -6.05 23.24 -12.06
N GLU A 80 -7.25 23.77 -12.32
CA GLU A 80 -8.24 24.08 -11.27
C GLU A 80 -8.86 22.82 -10.65
N ALA A 81 -8.88 21.69 -11.36
CA ALA A 81 -9.38 20.43 -10.83
C ALA A 81 -8.62 19.98 -9.57
N ARG A 82 -7.35 20.41 -9.38
CA ARG A 82 -6.57 20.13 -8.16
C ARG A 82 -7.20 20.72 -6.89
N ARG A 83 -7.96 21.81 -7.01
CA ARG A 83 -8.61 22.50 -5.88
C ARG A 83 -9.93 21.85 -5.45
N LYS A 84 -10.42 20.88 -6.23
CA LYS A 84 -11.67 20.16 -5.97
C LYS A 84 -11.37 18.79 -5.36
N ALA A 85 -12.31 18.28 -4.57
CA ALA A 85 -12.31 16.89 -4.17
C ALA A 85 -12.75 16.01 -5.34
N GLN A 86 -12.17 14.82 -5.41
CA GLN A 86 -12.36 13.87 -6.49
C GLN A 86 -12.66 12.50 -5.90
N THR A 87 -13.67 11.82 -6.45
CA THR A 87 -14.07 10.49 -6.00
C THR A 87 -12.99 9.49 -6.38
N LEU A 88 -12.45 8.78 -5.38
CA LEU A 88 -11.54 7.65 -5.57
C LEU A 88 -12.30 6.34 -5.59
N LEU A 89 -13.13 6.10 -4.56
CA LEU A 89 -14.02 4.95 -4.44
C LEU A 89 -15.45 5.48 -4.27
N ASP A 90 -16.46 4.63 -4.46
CA ASP A 90 -17.89 5.01 -4.36
C ASP A 90 -18.24 5.79 -3.08
N PHE A 91 -17.54 5.53 -1.98
CA PHE A 91 -17.72 6.19 -0.68
C PHE A 91 -16.54 7.08 -0.27
N LEU A 92 -15.45 7.14 -1.04
CA LEU A 92 -14.19 7.79 -0.62
C LEU A 92 -13.78 8.89 -1.59
N TYR A 93 -13.69 10.11 -1.08
CA TYR A 93 -13.22 11.29 -1.79
C TYR A 93 -11.81 11.66 -1.33
N LEU A 94 -11.02 12.21 -2.25
CA LEU A 94 -9.69 12.77 -1.99
C LEU A 94 -9.64 14.22 -2.44
N GLY A 95 -9.21 15.12 -1.56
CA GLY A 95 -9.16 16.55 -1.89
C GLY A 95 -8.28 17.40 -0.98
N PRO A 96 -8.15 18.70 -1.27
CA PRO A 96 -7.44 19.63 -0.42
C PRO A 96 -8.25 20.01 0.82
N LEU A 97 -7.56 20.46 1.88
CA LEU A 97 -8.15 20.91 3.14
C LEU A 97 -9.20 22.03 2.95
N SER A 98 -9.10 22.83 1.90
CA SER A 98 -10.10 23.86 1.60
C SER A 98 -11.50 23.27 1.39
N VAL A 99 -11.62 22.07 0.83
CA VAL A 99 -12.92 21.42 0.60
C VAL A 99 -13.55 20.95 1.91
N ALA A 100 -12.75 20.55 2.90
CA ALA A 100 -13.24 20.21 4.24
C ALA A 100 -13.80 21.42 5.02
N ARG A 101 -13.69 22.64 4.47
CA ARG A 101 -14.26 23.87 5.03
C ARG A 101 -15.47 24.38 4.25
N ASP A 102 -15.77 23.75 3.11
CA ASP A 102 -16.90 24.11 2.25
C ASP A 102 -18.16 23.41 2.75
N GLU A 103 -18.90 24.10 3.63
CA GLU A 103 -20.13 23.58 4.22
C GLU A 103 -21.17 23.19 3.14
N ALA A 104 -21.34 24.00 2.10
CA ALA A 104 -22.32 23.77 1.06
C ALA A 104 -21.98 22.51 0.26
N TRP A 105 -20.70 22.32 -0.08
CA TRP A 105 -20.24 21.13 -0.77
C TRP A 105 -20.37 19.87 0.09
N LEU A 106 -19.95 19.93 1.35
CA LEU A 106 -20.05 18.79 2.29
C LEU A 106 -21.50 18.33 2.48
N ALA A 107 -22.42 19.29 2.68
CA ALA A 107 -23.84 18.99 2.82
C ALA A 107 -24.45 18.43 1.53
N LYS A 108 -24.09 18.99 0.37
CA LYS A 108 -24.58 18.53 -0.93
C LYS A 108 -24.14 17.11 -1.24
N GLU A 109 -22.87 16.79 -1.03
CA GLU A 109 -22.35 15.45 -1.28
C GLU A 109 -22.79 14.44 -0.21
N GLY A 110 -23.18 14.91 0.98
CA GLY A 110 -23.59 14.06 2.10
C GLY A 110 -22.41 13.36 2.75
N VAL A 111 -21.28 14.07 2.92
CA VAL A 111 -20.09 13.54 3.62
C VAL A 111 -20.44 13.29 5.08
N THR A 112 -20.11 12.11 5.60
CA THR A 112 -20.38 11.69 6.99
C THR A 112 -19.12 11.65 7.84
N MET A 113 -17.94 11.56 7.23
CA MET A 113 -16.65 11.60 7.92
C MET A 113 -15.59 12.36 7.13
N VAL A 114 -14.74 13.10 7.84
CA VAL A 114 -13.56 13.78 7.27
C VAL A 114 -12.32 13.30 8.02
N ILE A 115 -11.29 12.87 7.27
CA ILE A 115 -9.99 12.54 7.83
C ILE A 115 -8.97 13.55 7.34
N VAL A 116 -8.40 14.30 8.28
CA VAL A 116 -7.43 15.34 8.01
C VAL A 116 -6.03 14.82 8.33
N THR A 117 -5.26 14.52 7.29
CA THR A 117 -3.84 14.20 7.42
C THR A 117 -3.03 15.47 7.30
N ARG A 118 -2.28 15.85 8.34
CA ARG A 118 -1.55 17.12 8.38
C ARG A 118 -0.20 16.98 9.06
N HIS A 119 0.67 17.95 8.83
CA HIS A 119 1.91 18.01 9.57
C HIS A 119 1.65 18.40 11.03
N ALA A 120 2.23 17.68 11.99
CA ALA A 120 2.08 17.92 13.43
C ALA A 120 2.40 19.37 13.86
N ARG A 121 3.35 20.05 13.18
CA ARG A 121 3.67 21.46 13.47
C ARG A 121 2.53 22.42 13.12
N VAL A 122 1.70 22.05 12.15
CA VAL A 122 0.54 22.84 11.70
C VAL A 122 -0.72 22.48 12.50
N ALA A 123 -0.69 21.38 13.27
CA ALA A 123 -1.81 20.91 14.07
C ALA A 123 -2.33 21.98 15.04
N GLN A 124 -1.45 22.77 15.66
CA GLN A 124 -1.84 23.80 16.62
C GLN A 124 -2.50 25.04 15.97
N ALA A 125 -2.23 25.32 14.69
CA ALA A 125 -2.61 26.59 14.06
C ALA A 125 -3.95 26.56 13.28
N ARG A 126 -4.51 25.37 12.98
CA ARG A 126 -5.62 25.23 12.01
C ARG A 126 -6.82 24.40 12.49
N LEU A 127 -6.95 24.14 13.80
CA LEU A 127 -8.02 23.31 14.39
C LEU A 127 -9.42 23.87 14.10
N MET A 128 -9.63 25.17 14.33
CA MET A 128 -10.98 25.70 14.56
C MET A 128 -11.94 25.78 13.36
N SER A 129 -11.50 25.62 12.11
CA SER A 129 -12.41 25.83 10.97
C SER A 129 -13.14 24.57 10.52
N VAL A 130 -12.47 23.42 10.54
CA VAL A 130 -13.06 22.15 10.07
C VAL A 130 -14.03 21.62 11.13
N ASP A 131 -13.63 21.65 12.40
CA ASP A 131 -14.47 21.21 13.52
C ASP A 131 -15.81 21.95 13.58
N LYS A 132 -15.83 23.26 13.34
CA LYS A 132 -17.06 24.06 13.34
C LYS A 132 -18.04 23.63 12.25
N VAL A 133 -17.54 23.46 11.03
CA VAL A 133 -18.37 23.03 9.89
C VAL A 133 -18.87 21.61 10.12
N ALA A 134 -17.99 20.74 10.61
CA ALA A 134 -18.33 19.36 10.88
C ALA A 134 -19.36 19.22 12.01
N GLN A 135 -19.21 19.96 13.11
CA GLN A 135 -20.18 19.97 14.21
C GLN A 135 -21.56 20.46 13.73
N LYS A 136 -21.60 21.48 12.86
CA LYS A 136 -22.84 22.00 12.30
C LYS A 136 -23.56 20.98 11.41
N LEU A 137 -22.81 20.18 10.67
CA LEU A 137 -23.34 19.17 9.75
C LEU A 137 -23.46 17.76 10.38
N GLY A 138 -23.03 17.56 11.63
CA GLY A 138 -22.98 16.25 12.28
C GLY A 138 -21.96 15.28 11.68
N ILE A 139 -20.86 15.81 11.12
CA ILE A 139 -19.80 15.04 10.47
C ILE A 139 -18.74 14.62 11.49
N GLN A 140 -18.32 13.37 11.47
CA GLN A 140 -17.20 12.90 12.29
C GLN A 140 -15.87 13.38 11.72
N VAL A 141 -15.01 13.98 12.55
CA VAL A 141 -13.67 14.43 12.13
C VAL A 141 -12.59 13.64 12.84
N GLU A 142 -11.63 13.15 12.08
CA GLU A 142 -10.44 12.49 12.60
C GLU A 142 -9.18 13.18 12.09
N TYR A 143 -8.21 13.34 12.99
CA TYR A 143 -6.93 13.95 12.66
C TYR A 143 -5.83 12.90 12.69
N LEU A 144 -5.01 12.88 11.63
CA LEU A 144 -3.77 12.14 11.57
C LEU A 144 -2.61 13.14 11.51
N ASP A 145 -1.94 13.31 12.64
CA ASP A 145 -0.81 14.22 12.80
C ASP A 145 0.49 13.46 12.59
N VAL A 146 1.28 13.86 11.59
CA VAL A 146 2.58 13.24 11.27
C VAL A 146 3.69 14.28 11.19
N LEU A 147 4.92 13.93 11.55
CA LEU A 147 6.08 14.82 11.37
C LEU A 147 6.58 14.80 9.94
N ASP A 148 6.56 13.63 9.29
CA ASP A 148 6.97 13.46 7.90
C ASP A 148 6.08 12.41 7.21
N ASN A 149 6.32 12.22 5.91
CA ASN A 149 5.55 11.25 5.13
C ASN A 149 5.89 9.81 5.56
N SER A 150 7.09 9.53 6.05
CA SER A 150 7.51 8.18 6.46
C SER A 150 6.75 7.68 7.68
N GLU A 151 6.33 8.57 8.58
CA GLU A 151 5.53 8.24 9.76
C GLU A 151 4.10 7.82 9.42
N LEU A 152 3.60 8.11 8.21
CA LEU A 152 2.24 7.73 7.79
C LEU A 152 2.02 6.22 7.88
N ILE A 153 3.07 5.41 7.69
CA ILE A 153 2.99 3.95 7.77
C ILE A 153 2.45 3.47 9.12
N ARG A 154 2.75 4.19 10.22
CA ARG A 154 2.24 3.87 11.56
C ARG A 154 0.76 4.20 11.69
N GLY A 155 0.29 5.22 10.99
CA GLY A 155 -1.09 5.69 11.01
C GLY A 155 -2.03 4.94 10.08
N PHE A 156 -1.52 4.26 9.04
CA PHE A 156 -2.39 3.56 8.07
C PHE A 156 -3.36 2.56 8.71
N PRO A 157 -2.94 1.63 9.60
CA PRO A 157 -3.87 0.68 10.20
C PRO A 157 -4.96 1.38 11.02
N GLU A 158 -4.61 2.46 11.73
CA GLU A 158 -5.56 3.22 12.53
C GLU A 158 -6.59 3.94 11.66
N VAL A 159 -6.15 4.61 10.60
CA VAL A 159 -7.05 5.31 9.66
C VAL A 159 -7.99 4.31 8.98
N VAL A 160 -7.47 3.18 8.52
CA VAL A 160 -8.28 2.13 7.88
C VAL A 160 -9.34 1.62 8.86
N ARG A 161 -8.97 1.35 10.12
CA ARG A 161 -9.92 0.95 11.16
C ARG A 161 -10.98 2.01 11.42
N LYS A 162 -10.61 3.29 11.48
CA LYS A 162 -11.54 4.42 11.69
C LYS A 162 -12.53 4.55 10.53
N ILE A 163 -12.04 4.47 9.29
CA ILE A 163 -12.89 4.46 8.08
C ILE A 163 -13.89 3.30 8.14
N ASN A 164 -13.40 2.08 8.36
CA ASN A 164 -14.23 0.88 8.34
C ASN A 164 -15.28 0.90 9.46
N GLY A 165 -14.87 1.25 10.67
CA GLY A 165 -15.78 1.40 11.82
C GLY A 165 -16.89 2.40 11.53
N HIS A 166 -16.53 3.58 10.99
CA HIS A 166 -17.52 4.59 10.63
C HIS A 166 -18.53 4.11 9.58
N LEU A 167 -18.07 3.43 8.51
CA LEU A 167 -18.99 2.90 7.48
C LEU A 167 -19.94 1.85 8.05
N ILE A 168 -19.44 0.98 8.94
CA ILE A 168 -20.23 -0.03 9.63
C ILE A 168 -21.24 0.63 10.58
N ASP A 169 -20.84 1.64 11.34
CA ASP A 169 -21.71 2.33 12.29
C ASP A 169 -22.84 3.09 11.57
N VAL A 170 -22.52 3.77 10.46
CA VAL A 170 -23.52 4.42 9.59
C VAL A 170 -24.49 3.38 9.04
N TYR A 171 -24.01 2.22 8.58
CA TYR A 171 -24.89 1.13 8.15
C TYR A 171 -25.80 0.63 9.28
N ARG A 172 -25.23 0.31 10.45
CA ARG A 172 -25.94 -0.21 11.62
C ARG A 172 -27.03 0.73 12.13
N SER A 173 -26.79 2.04 12.11
CA SER A 173 -27.77 3.05 12.52
C SER A 173 -29.02 3.12 11.65
N GLN A 174 -28.99 2.55 10.44
CA GLN A 174 -30.08 2.59 9.47
C GLN A 174 -30.80 1.25 9.33
N VAL A 175 -30.47 0.27 10.17
CA VAL A 175 -31.10 -1.04 10.12
C VAL A 175 -32.48 -0.98 10.74
N VAL A 176 -33.49 -1.35 9.95
CA VAL A 176 -34.91 -1.31 10.35
C VAL A 176 -35.34 -2.63 11.01
N GLY A 177 -34.65 -3.73 10.70
CA GLY A 177 -34.88 -5.03 11.34
C GLY A 177 -33.84 -6.08 10.93
N ALA A 178 -33.87 -7.24 11.58
CA ALA A 178 -33.05 -8.39 11.21
C ALA A 178 -33.98 -9.53 10.79
N GLN A 179 -33.83 -10.01 9.55
CA GLN A 179 -34.51 -11.21 9.07
C GLN A 179 -33.45 -12.27 8.73
N GLU A 180 -33.60 -13.48 9.29
CA GLU A 180 -32.69 -14.62 9.09
C GLU A 180 -31.19 -14.30 9.29
N GLY A 181 -30.87 -13.45 10.26
CA GLY A 181 -29.49 -13.05 10.55
C GLY A 181 -28.86 -12.11 9.52
N ARG A 182 -29.62 -11.62 8.53
CA ARG A 182 -29.24 -10.51 7.67
C ARG A 182 -29.94 -9.23 8.12
N MET A 183 -29.17 -8.16 8.23
CA MET A 183 -29.69 -6.83 8.54
C MET A 183 -30.46 -6.31 7.32
N VAL A 184 -31.76 -6.01 7.52
CA VAL A 184 -32.64 -5.50 6.48
C VAL A 184 -32.60 -3.98 6.56
N VAL A 185 -32.14 -3.36 5.47
CA VAL A 185 -32.14 -1.92 5.28
C VAL A 185 -33.17 -1.60 4.20
N ASP A 186 -33.89 -0.51 4.40
CA ASP A 186 -34.77 0.04 3.38
C ASP A 186 -33.92 0.69 2.28
N ASP A 187 -33.86 0.05 1.11
CA ASP A 187 -33.01 0.48 -0.01
C ASP A 187 -33.38 1.89 -0.53
N GLU A 188 -34.62 2.35 -0.34
CA GLU A 188 -35.05 3.68 -0.79
C GLU A 188 -34.54 4.82 0.10
N SER A 189 -34.39 4.58 1.41
CA SER A 189 -33.92 5.57 2.38
C SER A 189 -32.44 5.42 2.75
N PHE A 190 -31.80 4.34 2.30
CA PHE A 190 -30.43 4.02 2.65
C PHE A 190 -29.40 5.05 2.16
N ARG A 191 -28.60 5.56 3.09
CA ARG A 191 -27.47 6.44 2.81
C ARG A 191 -26.17 5.73 3.15
N SER A 192 -25.28 5.62 2.16
CA SER A 192 -23.90 5.20 2.43
C SER A 192 -23.21 6.22 3.31
N GLY A 193 -22.40 5.76 4.26
CA GLY A 193 -21.32 6.59 4.77
C GLY A 193 -20.45 7.08 3.60
N LYS A 194 -20.04 8.34 3.65
CA LYS A 194 -19.17 8.99 2.67
C LYS A 194 -18.04 9.70 3.38
N ILE A 195 -16.84 9.47 2.91
CA ILE A 195 -15.61 9.83 3.60
C ILE A 195 -14.82 10.77 2.72
N LEU A 196 -14.32 11.84 3.31
CA LEU A 196 -13.42 12.78 2.66
C LEU A 196 -12.02 12.70 3.30
N LEU A 197 -11.03 12.24 2.53
CA LEU A 197 -9.62 12.31 2.89
C LEU A 197 -9.03 13.64 2.42
N VAL A 198 -8.43 14.39 3.34
CA VAL A 198 -7.75 15.65 3.00
C VAL A 198 -6.36 15.75 3.60
N CYS A 199 -5.49 16.45 2.88
CA CYS A 199 -4.29 17.09 3.43
C CYS A 199 -4.25 18.54 2.95
N GLU A 200 -3.15 19.27 3.20
CA GLU A 200 -3.05 20.69 2.87
C GLU A 200 -3.35 21.00 1.40
N THR A 201 -2.81 20.20 0.48
CA THR A 201 -3.01 20.33 -0.98
C THR A 201 -3.88 19.24 -1.58
N GLY A 202 -4.14 18.16 -0.83
CA GLY A 202 -4.85 16.98 -1.32
C GLY A 202 -4.04 16.12 -2.29
N ASN A 203 -2.74 16.37 -2.47
CA ASN A 203 -1.93 15.70 -3.49
C ASN A 203 -0.88 14.73 -2.91
N ASP A 204 -0.54 14.86 -1.63
CA ASP A 204 0.62 14.18 -1.03
C ASP A 204 0.15 13.19 0.05
N ARG A 205 0.33 13.50 1.34
CA ARG A 205 -0.07 12.66 2.49
C ARG A 205 -1.41 11.94 2.38
N SER A 206 -2.48 12.66 2.04
CA SER A 206 -3.82 12.05 1.93
C SER A 206 -3.93 11.08 0.76
N ALA A 207 -3.12 11.24 -0.30
CA ALA A 207 -3.04 10.30 -1.41
C ALA A 207 -2.32 9.00 -1.00
N PHE A 208 -1.26 9.08 -0.18
CA PHE A 208 -0.63 7.89 0.41
C PHE A 208 -1.59 7.13 1.32
N VAL A 209 -2.35 7.84 2.17
CA VAL A 209 -3.40 7.23 3.01
C VAL A 209 -4.46 6.53 2.15
N ALA A 210 -4.88 7.16 1.05
CA ALA A 210 -5.84 6.55 0.13
C ALA A 210 -5.28 5.30 -0.55
N ALA A 211 -4.03 5.33 -1.02
CA ALA A 211 -3.36 4.17 -1.61
C ALA A 211 -3.25 3.03 -0.59
N ALA A 212 -2.80 3.32 0.63
CA ALA A 212 -2.71 2.34 1.71
C ALA A 212 -4.09 1.73 2.03
N TYR A 213 -5.17 2.53 2.03
CA TYR A 213 -6.53 2.02 2.21
C TYR A 213 -6.93 1.04 1.10
N ILE A 214 -6.62 1.37 -0.17
CA ILE A 214 -6.89 0.48 -1.30
C ILE A 214 -6.11 -0.83 -1.17
N MET A 215 -4.82 -0.77 -0.87
CA MET A 215 -3.98 -1.96 -0.66
C MET A 215 -4.56 -2.84 0.44
N THR A 216 -5.02 -2.22 1.53
CA THR A 216 -5.53 -2.94 2.70
C THR A 216 -6.89 -3.58 2.42
N MET A 217 -7.84 -2.85 1.82
CA MET A 217 -9.22 -3.32 1.63
C MET A 217 -9.44 -4.16 0.37
N TYR A 218 -8.71 -3.87 -0.70
CA TYR A 218 -8.84 -4.55 -1.99
C TYR A 218 -7.70 -5.54 -2.25
N GLY A 219 -6.76 -5.68 -1.31
CA GLY A 219 -5.65 -6.63 -1.38
C GLY A 219 -4.71 -6.39 -2.57
N LYS A 220 -4.61 -5.13 -3.03
CA LYS A 220 -3.81 -4.73 -4.20
C LYS A 220 -2.38 -4.40 -3.80
N ASP A 221 -1.47 -4.60 -4.74
CA ASP A 221 -0.07 -4.20 -4.60
C ASP A 221 0.07 -2.66 -4.60
N MET A 222 1.25 -2.19 -4.19
CA MET A 222 1.54 -0.76 -4.15
C MET A 222 1.43 -0.12 -5.55
N ILE A 223 1.94 -0.79 -6.60
CA ILE A 223 1.96 -0.23 -7.97
C ILE A 223 0.54 0.01 -8.48
N SER A 224 -0.33 -1.00 -8.43
CA SER A 224 -1.71 -0.90 -8.91
C SER A 224 -2.49 0.13 -8.09
N SER A 225 -2.26 0.19 -6.78
CA SER A 225 -2.94 1.14 -5.89
C SER A 225 -2.55 2.59 -6.22
N VAL A 226 -1.26 2.86 -6.45
CA VAL A 226 -0.79 4.18 -6.84
C VAL A 226 -1.28 4.56 -8.24
N GLN A 227 -1.28 3.62 -9.20
CA GLN A 227 -1.86 3.86 -10.53
C GLN A 227 -3.33 4.27 -10.43
N PHE A 228 -4.13 3.53 -9.64
CA PHE A 228 -5.55 3.80 -9.45
C PHE A 228 -5.78 5.21 -8.90
N VAL A 229 -5.06 5.58 -7.84
CA VAL A 229 -5.18 6.93 -7.26
C VAL A 229 -4.73 7.99 -8.25
N SER A 230 -3.66 7.74 -9.01
CA SER A 230 -3.14 8.70 -10.00
C SER A 230 -4.09 8.91 -11.19
N MET A 231 -4.84 7.89 -11.62
CA MET A 231 -5.86 8.07 -12.66
C MET A 231 -7.07 8.85 -12.16
N GLN A 232 -7.55 8.52 -10.96
CA GLN A 232 -8.71 9.20 -10.38
C GLN A 232 -8.38 10.63 -9.96
N ARG A 233 -7.15 10.86 -9.48
CA ARG A 233 -6.61 12.17 -9.15
C ARG A 233 -5.25 12.37 -9.79
N PHE A 234 -5.27 12.87 -11.02
CA PHE A 234 -4.08 13.14 -11.82
C PHE A 234 -3.06 14.09 -11.16
N SER A 235 -3.51 14.95 -10.25
CA SER A 235 -2.61 15.84 -9.50
C SER A 235 -1.97 15.20 -8.26
N ALA A 236 -2.27 13.95 -7.95
CA ALA A 236 -1.64 13.23 -6.85
C ALA A 236 -0.15 13.04 -7.15
N ASN A 237 0.68 13.26 -6.14
CA ASN A 237 2.12 13.18 -6.24
C ASN A 237 2.62 12.10 -5.28
N PHE A 238 3.23 11.06 -5.85
CA PHE A 238 3.86 9.97 -5.11
C PHE A 238 5.36 10.08 -5.32
N ASP A 239 6.06 10.66 -4.35
CA ASP A 239 7.51 10.73 -4.34
C ASP A 239 8.15 9.35 -4.09
N GLU A 240 9.45 9.23 -4.35
CA GLU A 240 10.15 7.95 -4.23
C GLU A 240 10.17 7.39 -2.80
N ASP A 241 10.28 8.27 -1.80
CA ASP A 241 10.24 7.87 -0.39
C ASP A 241 8.86 7.36 0.01
N GLY A 242 7.80 8.03 -0.44
CA GLY A 242 6.43 7.58 -0.21
C GLY A 242 6.09 6.28 -0.95
N LYS A 243 6.61 6.06 -2.16
CA LYS A 243 6.49 4.76 -2.85
C LYS A 243 7.19 3.64 -2.08
N ARG A 244 8.41 3.88 -1.59
CA ARG A 244 9.14 2.91 -0.73
C ARG A 244 8.40 2.62 0.57
N MET A 245 7.82 3.64 1.18
CA MET A 245 6.98 3.47 2.37
C MET A 245 5.76 2.60 2.07
N LEU A 246 5.04 2.85 0.96
CA LEU A 246 3.92 2.00 0.56
C LEU A 246 4.38 0.57 0.27
N GLN A 247 5.54 0.38 -0.35
CA GLN A 247 6.10 -0.96 -0.57
C GLN A 247 6.40 -1.67 0.77
N ALA A 248 7.01 -0.98 1.73
CA ALA A 248 7.20 -1.53 3.08
C ALA A 248 5.87 -1.85 3.77
N TYR A 249 4.82 -1.06 3.52
CA TYR A 249 3.48 -1.35 4.03
C TYR A 249 2.87 -2.59 3.35
N GLU A 250 3.11 -2.79 2.05
CA GLU A 250 2.73 -4.01 1.35
C GLU A 250 3.36 -5.26 1.99
N ASP A 251 4.65 -5.19 2.34
CA ASP A 251 5.34 -6.27 3.03
C ASP A 251 4.71 -6.58 4.40
N ILE A 252 4.31 -5.55 5.14
CA ILE A 252 3.57 -5.70 6.40
C ILE A 252 2.24 -6.42 6.17
N LEU A 253 1.47 -6.02 5.15
CA LEU A 253 0.19 -6.67 4.82
C LEU A 253 0.39 -8.13 4.39
N ASN A 254 1.44 -8.42 3.59
CA ASN A 254 1.83 -9.77 3.19
C ASN A 254 2.15 -10.64 4.41
N ALA A 255 2.98 -10.13 5.32
CA ALA A 255 3.35 -10.84 6.54
C ALA A 255 2.12 -11.12 7.42
N GLN A 256 1.22 -10.14 7.59
CA GLN A 256 -0.02 -10.30 8.36
C GLN A 256 -0.94 -11.37 7.74
N ARG A 257 -1.06 -11.40 6.41
CA ARG A 257 -1.80 -12.45 5.69
C ARG A 257 -1.21 -13.82 5.94
N SER A 258 0.11 -13.97 5.80
CA SER A 258 0.80 -15.25 6.03
C SER A 258 0.63 -15.75 7.47
N VAL A 259 0.70 -14.86 8.47
CA VAL A 259 0.47 -15.24 9.87
C VAL A 259 -0.99 -15.66 10.09
N SER A 260 -1.94 -14.95 9.47
CA SER A 260 -3.37 -15.26 9.60
C SER A 260 -3.71 -16.61 8.96
N SER A 261 -3.15 -16.91 7.78
CA SER A 261 -3.35 -18.20 7.12
C SER A 261 -2.76 -19.35 7.94
N VAL A 262 -1.53 -19.19 8.43
CA VAL A 262 -0.89 -20.21 9.29
C VAL A 262 -1.72 -20.43 10.56
N THR A 263 -2.22 -19.37 11.20
CA THR A 263 -3.04 -19.49 12.43
C THR A 263 -4.34 -20.27 12.19
N ARG A 264 -4.93 -20.16 11.00
CA ARG A 264 -6.09 -20.98 10.60
C ARG A 264 -5.72 -22.45 10.39
N ASP A 265 -4.54 -22.71 9.81
CA ASP A 265 -4.08 -24.05 9.46
C ASP A 265 -3.45 -24.81 10.64
N VAL A 266 -3.11 -24.16 11.76
CA VAL A 266 -2.71 -24.87 12.98
C VAL A 266 -3.93 -25.57 13.58
N PRO A 267 -3.98 -26.92 13.61
CA PRO A 267 -5.06 -27.63 14.27
C PRO A 267 -5.06 -27.25 15.75
N ARG A 268 -6.19 -26.76 16.24
CA ARG A 268 -6.42 -26.51 17.67
C ARG A 268 -6.20 -27.85 18.40
N ALA A 269 -5.01 -28.04 18.97
CA ALA A 269 -4.62 -29.26 19.66
C ALA A 269 -5.46 -29.40 20.94
N GLY A 270 -6.62 -30.02 20.78
CA GLY A 270 -7.51 -30.47 21.83
C GLY A 270 -7.93 -31.89 21.50
N GLN A 271 -7.35 -32.84 22.24
CA GLN A 271 -7.72 -34.26 22.31
C GLN A 271 -7.33 -35.15 21.11
N SER A 272 -6.04 -35.47 21.01
CA SER A 272 -5.65 -36.82 20.63
C SER A 272 -4.44 -37.27 21.44
N GLN A 273 -4.57 -38.48 21.97
CA GLN A 273 -3.65 -39.13 22.88
C GLN A 273 -2.28 -39.32 22.24
N GLY A 274 -1.24 -39.03 23.02
CA GLY A 274 0.08 -39.67 22.97
C GLY A 274 0.77 -39.76 21.61
N TYR A 275 1.62 -38.78 21.31
CA TYR A 275 3.00 -39.08 20.90
C TYR A 275 3.89 -37.87 21.15
N SER A 276 4.84 -38.03 22.06
CA SER A 276 5.86 -37.04 22.39
C SER A 276 6.88 -36.94 21.24
N GLY A 277 6.65 -36.05 20.30
CA GLY A 277 7.62 -35.65 19.29
C GLY A 277 7.94 -34.16 19.42
N ARG A 278 9.03 -33.83 20.12
CA ARG A 278 9.53 -32.45 20.27
C ARG A 278 9.73 -31.82 18.89
N GLY A 279 8.99 -30.75 18.60
CA GLY A 279 9.24 -29.84 17.49
C GLY A 279 10.54 -29.06 17.75
N GLY A 280 11.67 -29.65 17.38
CA GLY A 280 12.95 -28.97 17.25
C GLY A 280 13.16 -28.53 15.81
N LYS A 281 13.81 -27.37 15.62
CA LYS A 281 14.35 -26.94 14.32
C LYS A 281 15.18 -28.11 13.75
N ARG A 282 14.87 -28.57 12.54
CA ARG A 282 15.62 -29.65 11.88
C ARG A 282 17.04 -29.14 11.63
N GLY A 283 18.03 -29.83 12.19
CA GLY A 283 19.44 -29.53 11.96
C GLY A 283 19.85 -29.93 10.54
N ILE A 284 20.91 -29.28 10.02
CA ILE A 284 21.35 -29.43 8.62
C ILE A 284 21.72 -30.89 8.27
N GLU A 285 22.13 -31.66 9.27
CA GLU A 285 22.33 -33.10 9.26
C GLU A 285 21.13 -33.94 8.80
N THR A 286 19.90 -33.42 8.83
CA THR A 286 18.68 -34.12 8.38
C THR A 286 18.39 -34.00 6.88
N THR A 287 19.17 -33.17 6.17
CA THR A 287 18.99 -32.87 4.73
C THR A 287 20.02 -33.58 3.84
N LEU A 288 20.97 -34.30 4.43
CA LEU A 288 22.00 -35.04 3.71
C LEU A 288 21.66 -36.53 3.75
N ASP A 289 21.22 -37.07 2.62
CA ASP A 289 21.06 -38.52 2.45
C ASP A 289 22.43 -39.21 2.50
N GLU A 290 22.45 -40.48 2.91
CA GLU A 290 23.70 -41.23 3.12
C GLU A 290 24.51 -41.46 1.83
N GLU A 291 23.91 -41.26 0.66
CA GLU A 291 24.59 -41.33 -0.65
C GLU A 291 25.51 -40.12 -0.91
N ASP A 292 25.23 -38.94 -0.33
CA ASP A 292 26.05 -37.74 -0.48
C ASP A 292 27.33 -37.76 0.39
N ARG A 293 27.45 -38.74 1.29
CA ARG A 293 28.60 -38.85 2.22
C ARG A 293 29.80 -39.59 1.63
N GLN A 294 29.67 -40.20 0.44
CA GLN A 294 30.74 -40.98 -0.19
C GLN A 294 31.30 -40.37 -1.49
N GLY A 295 30.78 -39.21 -1.93
CA GLY A 295 31.37 -38.42 -3.01
C GLY A 295 32.50 -37.53 -2.49
N GLY A 296 33.74 -37.89 -2.77
CA GLY A 296 34.92 -37.16 -2.32
C GLY A 296 34.97 -35.73 -2.87
N GLY A 297 34.72 -34.75 -1.99
CA GLY A 297 35.08 -33.34 -2.17
C GLY A 297 34.34 -32.60 -3.29
N TYR A 298 34.28 -31.28 -3.18
CA TYR A 298 33.99 -30.31 -4.25
C TYR A 298 32.58 -30.20 -4.89
N GLU A 299 31.56 -31.00 -4.62
CA GLU A 299 30.21 -30.77 -5.23
C GLU A 299 29.21 -29.96 -4.39
N THR A 300 29.49 -29.67 -3.11
CA THR A 300 28.55 -28.97 -2.21
C THR A 300 28.38 -27.47 -2.48
N PHE A 301 29.07 -26.90 -3.48
CA PHE A 301 29.01 -25.48 -3.86
C PHE A 301 28.25 -25.21 -5.17
N ALA A 302 27.63 -26.22 -5.79
CA ALA A 302 26.90 -26.04 -7.06
C ALA A 302 25.66 -25.13 -6.93
N ALA A 303 25.07 -25.00 -5.74
CA ALA A 303 23.89 -24.17 -5.49
C ALA A 303 24.14 -22.66 -5.67
N ASP A 304 25.37 -22.18 -5.50
CA ASP A 304 25.68 -20.74 -5.67
C ASP A 304 25.83 -20.36 -7.15
N ARG A 305 26.08 -21.32 -8.05
CA ARG A 305 26.20 -21.04 -9.49
C ARG A 305 24.85 -20.67 -10.12
N GLU A 306 23.75 -21.29 -9.69
CA GLU A 306 22.40 -20.99 -10.20
C GLU A 306 21.95 -19.57 -9.85
N ARG A 307 22.38 -19.05 -8.70
CA ARG A 307 22.08 -17.70 -8.21
C ARG A 307 22.52 -16.57 -9.17
N TYR A 308 23.51 -16.83 -10.03
CA TYR A 308 24.10 -15.82 -10.91
C TYR A 308 23.86 -16.06 -12.40
N GLN A 309 23.02 -17.03 -12.78
CA GLN A 309 22.80 -17.38 -14.21
C GLN A 309 22.10 -16.26 -15.00
N ASP A 310 21.23 -15.48 -14.36
CA ASP A 310 20.49 -14.38 -14.99
C ASP A 310 21.18 -13.00 -14.87
N ARG A 311 22.43 -12.95 -14.35
CA ARG A 311 23.19 -11.70 -14.33
C ARG A 311 23.99 -11.57 -15.61
N ASP A 312 23.81 -10.45 -16.31
CA ASP A 312 24.77 -10.03 -17.34
C ASP A 312 26.19 -10.09 -16.76
N LYS A 313 27.14 -10.65 -17.53
CA LYS A 313 28.55 -10.79 -17.15
C LYS A 313 29.21 -9.41 -17.02
N PHE A 314 28.92 -8.70 -15.93
CA PHE A 314 29.62 -7.47 -15.59
C PHE A 314 30.93 -7.84 -14.92
N ALA A 315 31.99 -7.93 -15.72
CA ALA A 315 33.36 -7.94 -15.21
C ALA A 315 33.76 -6.48 -14.90
N PRO A 316 34.08 -6.12 -13.64
CA PRO A 316 34.38 -4.74 -13.27
C PRO A 316 35.67 -4.21 -13.91
N PHE A 317 36.56 -5.10 -14.34
CA PHE A 317 37.81 -4.79 -15.04
C PHE A 317 37.88 -5.59 -16.34
N ARG A 318 38.49 -4.98 -17.36
CA ARG A 318 38.87 -5.64 -18.61
C ARG A 318 40.34 -5.40 -18.87
N ASP A 319 41.00 -6.38 -19.45
CA ASP A 319 42.36 -6.21 -19.92
C ASP A 319 42.37 -5.24 -21.09
N ARG A 320 43.40 -4.41 -21.15
CA ARG A 320 43.56 -3.46 -22.25
C ARG A 320 43.89 -4.26 -23.51
N ASP A 321 43.02 -4.20 -24.52
CA ASP A 321 43.24 -4.91 -25.80
C ASP A 321 44.65 -4.59 -26.33
N THR A 322 45.52 -5.60 -26.34
CA THR A 322 46.79 -5.53 -27.05
C THR A 322 46.47 -5.51 -28.53
N VAL A 323 46.35 -4.31 -29.09
CA VAL A 323 46.36 -4.11 -30.54
C VAL A 323 47.72 -4.62 -31.02
N ALA A 324 47.70 -5.77 -31.69
CA ALA A 324 48.83 -6.30 -32.45
C ALA A 324 49.05 -5.47 -33.72
#